data_AF-A0A1D2SMR7-F1
#
_entry.id   AF-A0A1D2SMR7-F1
#
_cell.length_a   1.000
_cell.length_b   1.000
_cell.length_c   1.000
_cell.angle_alpha   90.00
_cell.angle_beta   90.00
_cell.angle_gamma   90.00
#
_symmetry.space_group_name_H-M   'P 1'
#
loop_
_entity.id
_entity.type
_entity.pdbx_description
1 polymer ?
#
loop_
_entity_poly.entity_id
_entity_poly.type
_entity_poly.pdbx_seq_one_letter_code
_entity_poly.pdbx_strand_id
1 'polypeptide(L)'
;MLAQHADMAVQNLHVAGSLATDAAIHGKLAVKGATNDLVVLAQASSDITVEQFKEKLNTVAQEEQLGWLTSIGKYFIGIFQKGGEVFAGFVTGIIPTLVVLMTAFYALTELVGEERVHGIARGAGRIALTRYTLLPLISVFFLTNPMAYTFGSFLEEKHKPAFYDAAVSYVHPPLGLFPHINPGEYFVWGGILVALLELEKKGAVPGGYHIQVAIWYAIVGLVVILLKGMLTERITAIMARRQGVEL
;
A
#
# COMPACT_ATOMS: atom_id res chain seq x y z
N MET A 1 -5.63 33.04 14.07
CA MET A 1 -4.89 31.98 13.35
C MET A 1 -5.77 31.02 12.52
N LEU A 2 -7.10 31.22 12.41
CA LEU A 2 -7.95 30.44 11.48
C LEU A 2 -8.27 31.18 10.15
N ALA A 3 -8.17 32.51 10.12
CA ALA A 3 -8.44 33.30 8.91
C ALA A 3 -7.30 33.22 7.86
N GLN A 4 -6.03 33.21 8.29
CA GLN A 4 -4.88 33.13 7.37
C GLN A 4 -4.75 31.80 6.60
N HIS A 5 -5.28 30.70 7.15
CA HIS A 5 -5.26 29.40 6.46
C HIS A 5 -6.40 29.25 5.44
N ALA A 6 -7.53 29.94 5.65
CA ALA A 6 -8.60 29.99 4.66
C ALA A 6 -8.19 30.82 3.43
N ASP A 7 -7.51 31.95 3.64
CA ASP A 7 -7.02 32.79 2.53
C ASP A 7 -5.99 32.08 1.65
N MET A 8 -5.04 31.32 2.22
CA MET A 8 -4.08 30.56 1.40
C MET A 8 -4.72 29.41 0.61
N ALA A 9 -5.75 28.76 1.17
CA ALA A 9 -6.48 27.71 0.47
C ALA A 9 -7.29 28.27 -0.71
N VAL A 10 -7.92 29.44 -0.52
CA VAL A 10 -8.67 30.15 -1.57
C VAL A 10 -7.72 30.70 -2.66
N GLN A 11 -6.56 31.20 -2.27
CA GLN A 11 -5.55 31.71 -3.20
C GLN A 11 -4.94 30.59 -4.06
N ASN A 12 -4.68 29.41 -3.49
CA ASN A 12 -4.23 28.23 -4.23
C ASN A 12 -5.32 27.66 -5.15
N LEU A 13 -6.60 27.74 -4.76
CA LEU A 13 -7.71 27.33 -5.62
C LEU A 13 -7.90 28.29 -6.80
N HIS A 14 -7.71 29.59 -6.59
CA HIS A 14 -7.75 30.61 -7.65
C HIS A 14 -6.59 30.44 -8.64
N VAL A 15 -5.38 30.09 -8.17
CA VAL A 15 -4.22 29.81 -9.03
C VAL A 15 -4.41 28.51 -9.82
N ALA A 16 -4.96 27.46 -9.20
CA ALA A 16 -5.29 26.22 -9.91
C ALA A 16 -6.41 26.42 -10.94
N GLY A 17 -7.42 27.21 -10.61
CA GLY A 17 -8.51 27.60 -11.50
C GLY A 17 -8.05 28.49 -12.66
N SER A 18 -7.16 29.45 -12.42
CA SER A 18 -6.60 30.30 -13.46
C SER A 18 -5.67 29.50 -14.39
N LEU A 19 -4.86 28.59 -13.87
CA LEU A 19 -4.01 27.69 -14.68
C LEU A 19 -4.84 26.73 -15.54
N ALA A 20 -5.92 26.16 -15.00
CA ALA A 20 -6.83 25.31 -15.75
C ALA A 20 -7.59 26.09 -16.83
N THR A 21 -7.97 27.33 -16.53
CA THR A 21 -8.68 28.20 -17.47
C THR A 21 -7.74 28.74 -18.56
N ASP A 22 -6.50 29.10 -18.22
CA ASP A 22 -5.47 29.48 -19.20
C ASP A 22 -5.09 28.29 -20.09
N ALA A 23 -4.93 27.10 -19.54
CA ALA A 23 -4.67 25.89 -20.33
C ALA A 23 -5.84 25.56 -21.28
N ALA A 24 -7.08 25.76 -20.84
CA ALA A 24 -8.27 25.55 -21.66
C ALA A 24 -8.45 26.65 -22.73
N ILE A 25 -8.19 27.92 -22.40
CA ILE A 25 -8.31 29.05 -23.33
C ILE A 25 -7.17 29.03 -24.35
N HIS A 26 -5.92 28.80 -23.94
CA HIS A 26 -4.80 28.60 -24.85
C HIS A 26 -4.94 27.32 -25.67
N GLY A 27 -5.45 26.22 -25.07
CA GLY A 27 -5.76 25.00 -25.81
C GLY A 27 -6.83 25.22 -26.88
N LYS A 28 -7.88 26.01 -26.59
CA LYS A 28 -8.96 26.30 -27.54
C LYS A 28 -8.57 27.33 -28.61
N LEU A 29 -7.69 28.30 -28.29
CA LEU A 29 -7.07 29.22 -29.24
C LEU A 29 -6.06 28.50 -30.15
N ALA A 30 -5.25 27.59 -29.59
CA ALA A 30 -4.32 26.75 -30.35
C ALA A 30 -5.06 25.79 -31.27
N VAL A 31 -6.18 25.20 -30.82
CA VAL A 31 -7.03 24.35 -31.66
C VAL A 31 -7.70 25.16 -32.77
N LYS A 32 -8.19 26.39 -32.50
CA LYS A 32 -8.73 27.28 -33.54
C LYS A 32 -7.68 27.72 -34.56
N GLY A 33 -6.47 28.03 -34.11
CA GLY A 33 -5.32 28.34 -34.97
C GLY A 33 -4.94 27.14 -35.84
N ALA A 34 -4.82 25.96 -35.24
CA ALA A 34 -4.51 24.71 -35.93
C ALA A 34 -5.60 24.30 -36.93
N THR A 35 -6.89 24.54 -36.65
CA THR A 35 -7.95 24.30 -37.64
C THR A 35 -7.92 25.29 -38.81
N ASN A 36 -7.56 26.56 -38.57
CA ASN A 36 -7.37 27.50 -39.68
C ASN A 36 -6.13 27.15 -40.50
N ASP A 37 -5.03 26.73 -39.88
CA ASP A 37 -3.83 26.29 -40.59
C ASP A 37 -4.05 24.98 -41.34
N LEU A 38 -4.82 24.03 -40.80
CA LEU A 38 -5.23 22.81 -41.51
C LEU A 38 -6.15 23.10 -42.70
N VAL A 39 -7.04 24.10 -42.59
CA VAL A 39 -7.90 24.53 -43.70
C VAL A 39 -7.10 25.27 -44.77
N VAL A 40 -6.07 26.05 -44.38
CA VAL A 40 -5.13 26.70 -45.30
C VAL A 40 -4.21 25.67 -45.99
N LEU A 41 -3.79 24.62 -45.28
CA LEU A 41 -3.01 23.51 -45.84
C LEU A 41 -3.81 22.64 -46.82
N ALA A 42 -5.13 22.52 -46.63
CA ALA A 42 -6.02 21.83 -47.56
C ALA A 42 -6.36 22.66 -48.81
N GLN A 43 -6.18 23.98 -48.77
CA GLN A 43 -6.45 24.91 -49.87
C GLN A 43 -5.21 25.31 -50.68
N ALA A 44 -4.00 24.85 -50.31
CA ALA A 44 -2.79 25.04 -51.11
C ALA A 44 -2.76 24.08 -52.31
N SER A 45 -3.46 24.47 -53.37
CA SER A 45 -3.37 23.90 -54.70
C SER A 45 -1.95 23.98 -55.28
N SER A 46 -1.44 22.81 -55.71
CA SER A 46 -0.42 22.54 -56.73
C SER A 46 0.97 23.21 -56.59
N ASP A 47 2.00 22.33 -56.57
CA ASP A 47 3.45 22.59 -56.67
C ASP A 47 4.24 22.83 -55.38
N ILE A 48 4.16 21.89 -54.43
CA ILE A 48 5.23 21.69 -53.43
C ILE A 48 6.14 20.57 -53.94
N THR A 49 7.41 20.90 -54.19
CA THR A 49 8.43 19.90 -54.52
C THR A 49 8.81 19.07 -53.29
N VAL A 50 9.20 17.81 -53.49
CA VAL A 50 9.51 16.84 -52.41
C VAL A 50 10.54 17.40 -51.42
N GLU A 51 11.49 18.21 -51.89
CA GLU A 51 12.50 18.84 -51.04
C GLU A 51 11.93 19.95 -50.15
N GLN A 52 10.98 20.76 -50.64
CA GLN A 52 10.30 21.77 -49.83
C GLN A 52 9.36 21.14 -48.79
N PHE A 53 8.75 19.99 -49.11
CA PHE A 53 7.98 19.21 -48.15
C PHE A 53 8.88 18.59 -47.06
N LYS A 54 10.08 18.14 -47.45
CA LYS A 54 11.09 17.59 -46.54
C LYS A 54 11.68 18.67 -45.61
N GLU A 55 11.86 19.89 -46.12
CA GLU A 55 12.32 21.04 -45.33
C GLU A 55 11.23 21.55 -44.36
N LYS A 56 9.95 21.53 -44.79
CA LYS A 56 8.81 21.78 -43.90
C LYS A 56 8.59 20.67 -42.86
N LEU A 57 8.85 19.40 -43.19
CA LEU A 57 8.83 18.30 -42.23
C LEU A 57 9.95 18.41 -41.19
N ASN A 58 11.14 18.85 -41.59
CA ASN A 58 12.26 19.07 -40.66
C ASN A 58 12.01 20.25 -39.71
N THR A 59 11.18 21.22 -40.10
CA THR A 59 10.76 22.34 -39.24
C THR A 59 9.51 22.02 -38.40
N VAL A 60 8.68 21.05 -38.81
CA VAL A 60 7.52 20.54 -38.06
C VAL A 60 7.90 19.38 -37.11
N ALA A 61 9.12 18.84 -37.22
CA ALA A 61 9.65 17.78 -36.35
C ALA A 61 9.85 18.21 -34.87
N GLN A 62 9.39 19.40 -34.49
CA GLN A 62 9.53 19.92 -33.14
C GLN A 62 8.28 20.68 -32.67
N GLU A 63 7.08 20.16 -32.95
CA GLU A 63 5.90 20.58 -32.19
C GLU A 63 5.88 19.89 -30.81
N GLU A 64 6.31 20.67 -29.83
CA GLU A 64 6.29 20.51 -28.38
C GLU A 64 4.98 19.91 -27.78
N GLN A 65 3.89 19.83 -28.55
CA GLN A 65 2.60 19.26 -28.13
C GLN A 65 2.55 17.73 -28.08
N LEU A 66 3.38 17.01 -28.84
CA LEU A 66 3.57 15.56 -28.66
C LEU A 66 4.58 15.27 -27.55
N GLY A 67 5.42 16.24 -27.18
CA GLY A 67 6.45 16.10 -26.16
C GLY A 67 5.88 15.80 -24.78
N TRP A 68 4.82 16.49 -24.35
CA TRP A 68 4.23 16.26 -23.03
C TRP A 68 3.40 14.98 -22.97
N LEU A 69 2.62 14.63 -24.01
CA LEU A 69 1.86 13.37 -24.08
C LEU A 69 2.79 12.16 -24.15
N THR A 70 3.85 12.23 -24.95
CA THR A 70 4.86 11.16 -25.01
C THR A 70 5.67 11.08 -23.73
N SER A 71 5.95 12.21 -23.06
CA SER A 71 6.60 12.23 -21.75
C SER A 71 5.71 11.58 -20.68
N ILE A 72 4.43 11.94 -20.62
CA ILE A 72 3.45 11.30 -19.73
C ILE A 72 3.36 9.81 -20.01
N GLY A 73 3.28 9.40 -21.29
CA GLY A 73 3.29 7.98 -21.67
C GLY A 73 4.56 7.25 -21.25
N LYS A 74 5.73 7.89 -21.40
CA LYS A 74 7.03 7.35 -20.95
C LYS A 74 7.10 7.22 -19.43
N TYR A 75 6.66 8.22 -18.68
CA TYR A 75 6.60 8.16 -17.21
C TYR A 75 5.59 7.11 -16.74
N PHE A 76 4.42 7.02 -17.39
CA PHE A 76 3.40 6.02 -17.09
C PHE A 76 3.96 4.61 -17.26
N ILE A 77 4.47 4.26 -18.43
CA ILE A 77 5.07 2.94 -18.68
C ILE A 77 6.31 2.71 -17.83
N GLY A 78 7.12 3.76 -17.58
CA GLY A 78 8.29 3.69 -16.71
C GLY A 78 7.96 3.27 -15.29
N ILE A 79 6.83 3.74 -14.72
CA ILE A 79 6.36 3.31 -13.40
C ILE A 79 6.04 1.81 -13.39
N PHE A 80 5.34 1.29 -14.41
CA PHE A 80 5.03 -0.14 -14.51
C PHE A 80 6.28 -0.99 -14.73
N GLN A 81 7.23 -0.53 -15.55
CA GLN A 81 8.50 -1.22 -15.73
C GLN A 81 9.29 -1.30 -14.43
N LYS A 82 9.40 -0.19 -13.69
CA LYS A 82 10.05 -0.17 -12.38
C LYS A 82 9.32 -1.04 -11.35
N GLY A 83 7.99 -1.03 -11.34
CA GLY A 83 7.19 -1.94 -10.53
C GLY A 83 7.47 -3.41 -10.87
N GLY A 84 7.58 -3.74 -12.16
CA GLY A 84 7.95 -5.07 -12.65
C GLY A 84 9.34 -5.51 -12.23
N GLU A 85 10.34 -4.62 -12.30
CA GLU A 85 11.70 -4.88 -11.81
C GLU A 85 11.71 -5.21 -10.30
N VAL A 86 10.96 -4.44 -9.49
CA VAL A 86 10.84 -4.70 -8.05
C VAL A 86 10.16 -6.04 -7.77
N PHE A 87 9.07 -6.35 -8.48
CA PHE A 87 8.37 -7.63 -8.34
C PHE A 87 9.26 -8.81 -8.73
N ALA A 88 9.99 -8.72 -9.85
CA ALA A 88 10.96 -9.73 -10.25
C ALA A 88 12.07 -9.90 -9.21
N GLY A 89 12.49 -8.81 -8.57
CA GLY A 89 13.42 -8.84 -7.42
C GLY A 89 12.86 -9.60 -6.22
N PHE A 90 11.56 -9.50 -5.92
CA PHE A 90 10.94 -10.32 -4.87
C PHE A 90 10.86 -11.79 -5.25
N VAL A 91 10.47 -12.10 -6.49
CA VAL A 91 10.36 -13.49 -6.99
C VAL A 91 11.71 -14.21 -7.01
N THR A 92 12.79 -13.50 -7.37
CA THR A 92 14.15 -14.06 -7.40
C THR A 92 14.88 -13.96 -6.07
N GLY A 93 14.47 -13.05 -5.20
CA GLY A 93 15.11 -12.79 -3.91
C GLY A 93 14.40 -13.47 -2.75
N ILE A 94 13.51 -12.72 -2.09
CA ILE A 94 12.99 -13.12 -0.78
C ILE A 94 11.92 -14.20 -0.86
N ILE A 95 11.10 -14.25 -1.91
CA ILE A 95 9.95 -15.18 -2.01
C ILE A 95 10.38 -16.66 -1.86
N PRO A 96 11.41 -17.17 -2.55
CA PRO A 96 11.90 -18.54 -2.34
C PRO A 96 12.30 -18.81 -0.89
N THR A 97 12.96 -17.85 -0.25
CA THR A 97 13.34 -17.96 1.17
C THR A 97 12.12 -18.05 2.07
N LEU A 98 11.08 -17.27 1.79
CA LEU A 98 9.82 -17.33 2.53
C LEU A 98 9.12 -18.67 2.38
N VAL A 99 9.10 -19.25 1.17
CA VAL A 99 8.48 -20.57 0.94
C VAL A 99 9.18 -21.64 1.77
N VAL A 100 10.52 -21.68 1.77
CA VAL A 100 11.29 -22.63 2.60
C VAL A 100 11.05 -22.39 4.09
N LEU A 101 11.03 -21.12 4.52
CA LEU A 101 10.75 -20.74 5.90
C LEU A 101 9.36 -21.18 6.35
N MET A 102 8.34 -21.00 5.51
CA MET A 102 6.97 -21.48 5.76
C MET A 102 6.94 -23.00 5.90
N THR A 103 7.60 -23.74 5.00
CA THR A 103 7.66 -25.21 5.09
C THR A 103 8.31 -25.66 6.41
N ALA A 104 9.41 -25.01 6.81
CA ALA A 104 10.09 -25.32 8.07
C ALA A 104 9.21 -25.00 9.29
N PHE A 105 8.53 -23.86 9.29
CA PHE A 105 7.63 -23.48 10.38
C PHE A 105 6.41 -24.38 10.46
N TYR A 106 5.80 -24.77 9.33
CA TYR A 106 4.69 -25.72 9.32
C TYR A 106 5.10 -27.08 9.89
N ALA A 107 6.27 -27.59 9.51
CA ALA A 107 6.82 -28.82 10.10
C ALA A 107 7.06 -28.67 11.61
N LEU A 108 7.56 -27.51 12.06
CA LEU A 108 7.77 -27.24 13.49
C LEU A 108 6.45 -27.18 14.25
N THR A 109 5.43 -26.52 13.72
CA THR A 109 4.11 -26.45 14.37
C THR A 109 3.44 -27.80 14.46
N GLU A 110 3.56 -28.63 13.43
CA GLU A 110 3.03 -30.00 13.42
C GLU A 110 3.77 -30.88 14.44
N LEU A 111 5.09 -30.68 14.61
CA LEU A 111 5.90 -31.34 15.63
C LEU A 111 5.57 -30.90 17.07
N VAL A 112 5.31 -29.60 17.30
CA VAL A 112 4.90 -29.08 18.62
C VAL A 112 3.53 -29.64 19.02
N GLY A 113 2.70 -29.94 18.03
CA GLY A 113 1.35 -30.49 18.19
C GLY A 113 0.34 -29.39 18.54
N GLU A 114 -0.75 -29.35 17.77
CA GLU A 114 -1.86 -28.41 17.98
C GLU A 114 -2.37 -28.44 19.44
N GLU A 115 -2.40 -29.63 20.05
CA GLU A 115 -2.87 -29.85 21.43
C GLU A 115 -2.14 -29.00 22.48
N ARG A 116 -0.82 -28.83 22.36
CA ARG A 116 -0.05 -28.03 23.34
C ARG A 116 -0.34 -26.55 23.19
N VAL A 117 -0.46 -26.07 21.95
CA VAL A 117 -0.78 -24.67 21.67
C VAL A 117 -2.25 -24.38 22.08
N HIS A 118 -3.16 -25.35 21.92
CA HIS A 118 -4.54 -25.29 22.42
C HIS A 118 -4.64 -25.23 23.95
N GLY A 119 -3.75 -25.92 24.67
CA GLY A 119 -3.68 -25.84 26.13
C GLY A 119 -3.31 -24.44 26.62
N ILE A 120 -2.33 -23.80 25.96
CA ILE A 120 -1.91 -22.42 26.26
C ILE A 120 -3.02 -21.42 25.89
N ALA A 121 -3.72 -21.64 24.78
CA ALA A 121 -4.83 -20.79 24.34
C ALA A 121 -5.97 -20.72 25.36
N ARG A 122 -6.36 -21.87 25.91
CA ARG A 122 -7.40 -21.97 26.96
C ARG A 122 -7.00 -21.23 28.24
N GLY A 123 -5.71 -21.24 28.59
CA GLY A 123 -5.18 -20.50 29.74
C GLY A 123 -5.10 -18.98 29.50
N ALA A 124 -4.62 -18.59 28.32
CA ALA A 124 -4.45 -17.18 27.93
C ALA A 124 -5.79 -16.45 27.69
N GLY A 125 -6.88 -17.18 27.47
CA GLY A 125 -8.23 -16.60 27.37
C GLY A 125 -8.78 -16.02 28.67
N ARG A 126 -8.15 -16.24 29.85
CA ARG A 126 -8.72 -15.80 31.14
C ARG A 126 -8.56 -14.31 31.44
N ILE A 127 -7.48 -13.67 30.99
CA ILE A 127 -7.18 -12.26 31.28
C ILE A 127 -7.32 -11.45 29.99
N ALA A 128 -7.99 -10.29 30.05
CA ALA A 128 -8.20 -9.43 28.87
C ALA A 128 -6.88 -9.06 28.17
N LEU A 129 -5.83 -8.78 28.94
CA LEU A 129 -4.49 -8.50 28.41
C LEU A 129 -3.94 -9.69 27.63
N THR A 130 -3.92 -10.89 28.21
CA THR A 130 -3.39 -12.09 27.53
C THR A 130 -4.24 -12.51 26.34
N ARG A 131 -5.56 -12.29 26.40
CA ARG A 131 -6.52 -12.62 25.33
C ARG A 131 -6.34 -11.78 24.06
N TYR A 132 -5.96 -10.50 24.20
CA TYR A 132 -5.85 -9.58 23.06
C TYR A 132 -4.42 -9.19 22.69
N THR A 133 -3.42 -9.66 23.43
CA THR A 133 -2.00 -9.46 23.08
C THR A 133 -1.28 -10.80 22.88
N LEU A 134 -1.11 -11.56 23.96
CA LEU A 134 -0.33 -12.79 23.95
C LEU A 134 -0.95 -13.87 23.05
N LEU A 135 -2.27 -14.03 23.12
CA LEU A 135 -2.97 -15.03 22.34
C LEU A 135 -2.91 -14.71 20.83
N PRO A 136 -3.22 -13.49 20.34
CA PRO A 136 -2.98 -13.09 18.96
C PRO A 136 -1.52 -13.24 18.55
N LEU A 137 -0.56 -12.79 19.37
CA LEU A 137 0.87 -12.89 19.09
C LEU A 137 1.29 -14.35 18.81
N ILE A 138 0.94 -15.27 19.70
CA ILE A 138 1.27 -16.70 19.56
C ILE A 138 0.55 -17.29 18.33
N SER A 139 -0.74 -17.01 18.18
CA SER A 139 -1.54 -17.54 17.07
C SER A 139 -0.95 -17.11 15.72
N VAL A 140 -0.64 -15.82 15.59
CA VAL A 140 -0.11 -15.21 14.37
C VAL A 140 1.31 -15.70 14.09
N PHE A 141 2.16 -15.84 15.10
CA PHE A 141 3.54 -16.28 14.94
C PHE A 141 3.67 -17.75 14.50
N PHE A 142 2.84 -18.64 15.06
CA PHE A 142 2.92 -20.07 14.78
C PHE A 142 2.00 -20.50 13.63
N LEU A 143 0.72 -20.14 13.67
CA LEU A 143 -0.25 -20.63 12.69
C LEU A 143 -0.29 -19.80 11.42
N THR A 144 0.22 -18.56 11.41
CA THR A 144 0.23 -17.68 10.24
C THR A 144 -1.17 -17.34 9.72
N ASN A 145 -1.30 -16.34 8.84
CA ASN A 145 -2.57 -16.04 8.16
C ASN A 145 -2.89 -17.13 7.11
N PRO A 146 -4.12 -17.67 6.99
CA PRO A 146 -5.35 -17.42 7.78
C PRO A 146 -5.56 -18.36 8.96
N MET A 147 -4.70 -19.36 9.16
CA MET A 147 -4.90 -20.39 10.19
C MET A 147 -4.87 -19.84 11.62
N ALA A 148 -4.22 -18.69 11.88
CA ALA A 148 -4.20 -18.02 13.17
C ALA A 148 -5.61 -17.69 13.72
N TYR A 149 -6.63 -17.53 12.86
CA TYR A 149 -7.99 -17.24 13.31
C TYR A 149 -8.69 -18.43 13.95
N THR A 150 -8.22 -19.66 13.69
CA THR A 150 -8.78 -20.89 14.28
C THR A 150 -8.68 -20.89 15.81
N PHE A 151 -7.72 -20.16 16.39
CA PHE A 151 -7.58 -20.00 17.84
C PHE A 151 -8.77 -19.29 18.49
N GLY A 152 -9.50 -18.48 17.71
CA GLY A 152 -10.72 -17.83 18.16
C GLY A 152 -11.84 -18.82 18.49
N SER A 153 -11.81 -20.04 17.93
CA SER A 153 -12.81 -21.08 18.22
C SER A 153 -12.82 -21.52 19.69
N PHE A 154 -11.70 -21.38 20.41
CA PHE A 154 -11.56 -21.77 21.81
C PHE A 154 -11.98 -20.68 22.81
N LEU A 155 -12.31 -19.48 22.32
CA LEU A 155 -12.80 -18.40 23.16
C LEU A 155 -14.32 -18.46 23.28
N GLU A 156 -14.86 -17.93 24.38
CA GLU A 156 -16.32 -17.73 24.52
C GLU A 156 -16.82 -16.80 23.41
N GLU A 157 -18.07 -16.96 22.98
CA GLU A 157 -18.63 -16.28 21.80
C GLU A 157 -18.46 -14.75 21.89
N LYS A 158 -18.69 -14.17 23.08
CA LYS A 158 -18.51 -12.74 23.34
C LYS A 158 -17.12 -12.18 23.05
N HIS A 159 -16.08 -13.01 23.04
CA HIS A 159 -14.69 -12.59 22.83
C HIS A 159 -14.14 -12.90 21.44
N LYS A 160 -14.84 -13.72 20.64
CA LYS A 160 -14.39 -14.10 19.30
C LYS A 160 -14.22 -12.90 18.36
N PRO A 161 -15.14 -11.92 18.30
CA PRO A 161 -14.98 -10.75 17.43
C PRO A 161 -13.76 -9.91 17.80
N ALA A 162 -13.53 -9.70 19.10
CA ALA A 162 -12.40 -8.92 19.61
C ALA A 162 -11.06 -9.63 19.37
N PHE A 163 -11.01 -10.96 19.51
CA PHE A 163 -9.84 -11.74 19.16
C PHE A 163 -9.54 -11.69 17.66
N TYR A 164 -10.57 -11.86 16.81
CA TYR A 164 -10.40 -11.79 15.36
C TYR A 164 -9.84 -10.43 14.94
N ASP A 165 -10.40 -9.33 15.44
CA ASP A 165 -9.92 -7.97 15.17
C ASP A 165 -8.47 -7.75 15.63
N ALA A 166 -8.10 -8.27 16.81
CA ALA A 166 -6.73 -8.22 17.29
C ALA A 166 -5.77 -9.05 16.41
N ALA A 167 -6.14 -10.29 16.06
CA ALA A 167 -5.32 -11.18 15.25
C ALA A 167 -5.10 -10.64 13.82
N VAL A 168 -6.17 -10.25 13.12
CA VAL A 168 -6.07 -9.71 11.75
C VAL A 168 -5.30 -8.38 11.72
N SER A 169 -5.40 -7.58 12.78
CA SER A 169 -4.59 -6.36 12.89
C SER A 169 -3.11 -6.68 13.16
N TYR A 170 -2.80 -7.81 13.79
CA TYR A 170 -1.43 -8.18 14.15
C TYR A 170 -0.66 -8.97 13.09
N VAL A 171 -1.30 -9.48 12.02
CA VAL A 171 -0.56 -10.19 10.96
C VAL A 171 0.31 -9.26 10.10
N HIS A 172 0.16 -7.93 10.21
CA HIS A 172 0.92 -6.93 9.44
C HIS A 172 2.10 -6.30 10.20
N PRO A 173 1.95 -5.84 11.46
CA PRO A 173 3.03 -5.21 12.24
C PRO A 173 4.35 -5.99 12.34
N PRO A 174 4.35 -7.32 12.57
CA PRO A 174 5.59 -8.09 12.69
C PRO A 174 6.18 -8.52 11.34
N LEU A 175 5.56 -8.20 10.19
CA LEU A 175 6.01 -8.68 8.88
C LEU A 175 7.45 -8.30 8.53
N GLY A 176 7.91 -7.14 9.04
CA GLY A 176 9.29 -6.72 8.81
C GLY A 176 10.34 -7.52 9.56
N LEU A 177 9.93 -8.26 10.60
CA LEU A 177 10.80 -9.15 11.37
C LEU A 177 10.58 -10.62 11.00
N PHE A 178 9.31 -11.00 10.79
CA PHE A 178 8.86 -12.37 10.64
C PHE A 178 7.96 -12.49 9.41
N PRO A 179 8.56 -12.61 8.22
CA PRO A 179 7.81 -12.59 6.97
C PRO A 179 6.98 -13.86 6.74
N HIS A 180 7.25 -14.96 7.46
CA HIS A 180 6.46 -16.20 7.38
C HIS A 180 5.06 -16.07 7.96
N ILE A 181 4.80 -15.04 8.76
CA ILE A 181 3.52 -14.82 9.45
C ILE A 181 2.38 -14.52 8.47
N ASN A 182 2.67 -13.72 7.43
CA ASN A 182 1.69 -13.34 6.42
C ASN A 182 2.37 -13.22 5.05
N PRO A 183 2.82 -14.34 4.49
CA PRO A 183 3.65 -14.37 3.30
C PRO A 183 2.89 -13.91 2.06
N GLY A 184 1.57 -14.15 2.02
CA GLY A 184 0.69 -13.74 0.94
C GLY A 184 0.59 -12.22 0.78
N GLU A 185 0.76 -11.46 1.86
CA GLU A 185 0.69 -9.99 1.87
C GLU A 185 2.06 -9.34 2.13
N TYR A 186 3.13 -10.13 2.13
CA TYR A 186 4.48 -9.63 2.41
C TYR A 186 4.89 -8.50 1.46
N PHE A 187 4.39 -8.50 0.22
CA PHE A 187 4.68 -7.46 -0.78
C PHE A 187 4.37 -6.03 -0.29
N VAL A 188 3.41 -5.86 0.64
CA VAL A 188 3.09 -4.56 1.24
C VAL A 188 4.28 -4.04 2.06
N TRP A 189 4.80 -4.89 2.94
CA TRP A 189 6.00 -4.55 3.71
C TRP A 189 7.26 -4.52 2.84
N GLY A 190 7.38 -5.46 1.90
CA GLY A 190 8.49 -5.52 0.95
C GLY A 190 8.65 -4.23 0.16
N GLY A 191 7.54 -3.61 -0.26
CA GLY A 191 7.56 -2.28 -0.91
C GLY A 191 8.13 -1.19 0.01
N ILE A 192 7.70 -1.17 1.28
CA ILE A 192 8.24 -0.24 2.30
C ILE A 192 9.73 -0.48 2.50
N LEU A 193 10.16 -1.75 2.59
CA LEU A 193 11.57 -2.12 2.77
C LEU A 193 12.44 -1.61 1.61
N VAL A 194 12.00 -1.78 0.36
CA VAL A 194 12.73 -1.26 -0.81
C VAL A 194 12.89 0.25 -0.73
N ALA A 195 11.82 0.97 -0.36
CA ALA A 195 11.86 2.42 -0.19
C ALA A 195 12.81 2.85 0.94
N LEU A 196 12.77 2.19 2.09
CA LEU A 196 13.66 2.48 3.22
C LEU A 196 15.12 2.22 2.87
N LEU A 197 15.43 1.11 2.20
CA LEU A 197 16.79 0.79 1.74
C LEU A 197 17.29 1.82 0.71
N GLU A 198 16.42 2.36 -0.14
CA GLU A 198 16.79 3.42 -1.06
C GLU A 198 17.11 4.74 -0.33
N LEU A 199 16.32 5.09 0.69
CA LEU A 199 16.59 6.25 1.54
C LEU A 199 17.90 6.12 2.33
N GLU A 200 18.22 4.92 2.81
CA GLU A 200 19.48 4.60 3.47
C GLU A 200 20.66 4.75 2.50
N LYS A 201 20.55 4.21 1.28
CA LYS A 201 21.59 4.37 0.24
C LYS A 201 21.82 5.82 -0.15
N LYS A 202 20.77 6.65 -0.13
CA LYS A 202 20.83 8.09 -0.40
C LYS A 202 21.37 8.91 0.80
N GLY A 203 21.57 8.28 1.96
CA GLY A 203 22.01 8.95 3.19
C GLY A 203 20.96 9.86 3.80
N ALA A 204 19.69 9.77 3.37
CA ALA A 204 18.59 10.57 3.92
C ALA A 204 18.16 10.09 5.32
N VAL A 205 18.43 8.81 5.63
CA VAL A 205 18.19 8.20 6.94
C VAL A 205 19.44 7.42 7.40
N PRO A 206 19.64 7.24 8.71
CA PRO A 206 20.76 6.45 9.22
C PRO A 206 20.74 5.00 8.73
N GLY A 207 21.92 4.37 8.60
CA GLY A 207 22.01 2.96 8.25
C GLY A 207 21.31 2.07 9.29
N GLY A 208 20.54 1.09 8.82
CA GLY A 208 19.76 0.19 9.69
C GLY A 208 18.42 0.77 10.17
N TYR A 209 17.99 1.93 9.64
CA TYR A 209 16.69 2.51 9.92
C TYR A 209 15.53 1.56 9.57
N HIS A 210 15.64 0.77 8.51
CA HIS A 210 14.66 -0.26 8.14
C HIS A 210 14.41 -1.28 9.27
N ILE A 211 15.46 -1.67 10.01
CA ILE A 211 15.35 -2.59 11.15
C ILE A 211 14.66 -1.89 12.32
N GLN A 212 15.03 -0.64 12.59
CA GLN A 212 14.40 0.15 13.66
C GLN A 212 12.90 0.34 13.39
N VAL A 213 12.51 0.65 12.15
CA VAL A 213 11.10 0.77 11.76
C VAL A 213 10.39 -0.58 11.88
N ALA A 214 10.99 -1.70 11.47
CA ALA A 214 10.41 -3.03 11.65
C ALA A 214 10.14 -3.37 13.13
N ILE A 215 11.10 -3.09 14.02
CA ILE A 215 10.98 -3.32 15.46
C ILE A 215 9.87 -2.46 16.05
N TRP A 216 9.88 -1.16 15.77
CA TRP A 216 8.84 -0.25 16.29
C TRP A 216 7.47 -0.59 15.75
N TYR A 217 7.36 -0.99 14.48
CA TYR A 217 6.10 -1.38 13.90
C TYR A 217 5.53 -2.60 14.63
N ALA A 218 6.35 -3.63 14.91
CA ALA A 218 5.95 -4.81 15.67
C ALA A 218 5.50 -4.47 17.11
N ILE A 219 6.24 -3.60 17.81
CA ILE A 219 5.92 -3.20 19.20
C ILE A 219 4.66 -2.34 19.26
N VAL A 220 4.54 -1.32 18.40
CA VAL A 220 3.34 -0.48 18.31
C VAL A 220 2.14 -1.33 17.94
N GLY A 221 2.33 -2.31 17.05
CA GLY A 221 1.33 -3.32 16.74
C GLY A 221 0.75 -3.99 17.98
N LEU A 222 1.60 -4.47 18.90
CA LEU A 222 1.16 -5.11 20.15
C LEU A 222 0.28 -4.19 21.02
N VAL A 223 0.64 -2.91 21.09
CA VAL A 223 -0.13 -1.92 21.85
C VAL A 223 -1.47 -1.65 21.16
N VAL A 224 -1.48 -1.47 19.84
CA VAL A 224 -2.68 -1.20 19.05
C VAL A 224 -3.67 -2.35 19.16
N ILE A 225 -3.23 -3.62 19.07
CA ILE A 225 -4.14 -4.76 19.15
C ILE A 225 -4.75 -4.95 20.53
N LEU A 226 -4.03 -4.58 21.60
CA LEU A 226 -4.58 -4.56 22.95
C LEU A 226 -5.75 -3.57 23.04
N LEU A 227 -5.52 -2.34 22.58
CA LEU A 227 -6.52 -1.27 22.61
C LEU A 227 -7.72 -1.62 21.73
N LYS A 228 -7.46 -2.14 20.52
CA LYS A 228 -8.50 -2.60 19.60
C LYS A 228 -9.30 -3.75 20.19
N GLY A 229 -8.67 -4.79 20.71
CA GLY A 229 -9.36 -5.92 21.33
C GLY A 229 -10.28 -5.49 22.48
N MET A 230 -9.80 -4.63 23.39
CA MET A 230 -10.62 -4.09 24.48
C MET A 230 -11.79 -3.23 23.98
N LEU A 231 -11.55 -2.41 22.96
CA LEU A 231 -12.59 -1.55 22.39
C LEU A 231 -13.65 -2.36 21.65
N THR A 232 -13.21 -3.31 20.83
CA THR A 232 -14.08 -4.19 20.03
C THR A 232 -14.95 -5.05 20.94
N GLU A 233 -14.42 -5.60 22.04
CA GLU A 233 -15.24 -6.33 23.02
C GLU A 233 -16.38 -5.46 23.59
N ARG A 234 -16.08 -4.20 23.94
CA ARG A 234 -17.10 -3.26 24.45
C ARG A 234 -18.15 -2.92 23.41
N ILE A 235 -17.74 -2.69 22.16
CA ILE A 235 -18.65 -2.40 21.05
C ILE A 235 -19.55 -3.61 20.80
N THR A 236 -18.98 -4.81 20.74
CA THR A 236 -19.71 -6.07 20.56
C THR A 236 -20.75 -6.27 21.66
N ALA A 237 -20.40 -6.05 22.93
CA ALA A 237 -21.34 -6.18 24.05
C ALA A 237 -22.51 -5.17 23.94
N ILE A 238 -22.24 -3.93 23.54
CA ILE A 238 -23.28 -2.91 23.32
C ILE A 238 -24.20 -3.31 22.17
N MET A 239 -23.64 -3.81 21.06
CA MET A 239 -24.41 -4.24 19.89
C MET A 239 -25.29 -5.45 20.20
N ALA A 240 -24.75 -6.47 20.88
CA ALA A 240 -25.51 -7.66 21.29
C ALA A 240 -26.69 -7.29 22.17
N ARG A 241 -26.48 -6.41 23.15
CA ARG A 241 -27.55 -5.89 24.01
C ARG A 241 -28.64 -5.13 23.25
N ARG A 242 -28.26 -4.36 22.22
CA ARG A 242 -29.22 -3.63 21.36
C ARG A 242 -30.01 -4.55 20.44
N GLN A 243 -29.42 -5.67 20.02
CA GLN A 243 -30.04 -6.65 19.13
C GLN A 243 -30.78 -7.77 19.89
N GLY A 244 -30.70 -7.79 21.23
CA GLY A 244 -31.32 -8.83 22.04
C GLY A 244 -30.68 -10.21 21.88
N VAL A 245 -29.40 -10.27 21.51
CA VAL A 245 -28.64 -11.51 21.33
C VAL A 245 -27.79 -11.77 22.57
N GLU A 246 -27.84 -12.98 23.13
CA GLU A 246 -26.90 -13.43 24.15
C GLU A 246 -25.65 -14.05 23.50
N LEU A 247 -24.47 -13.65 23.99
CA LEU A 247 -23.14 -14.06 23.54
C LEU A 247 -22.40 -14.85 24.64
#